data_AF-A0A944DHF0-F1
#
_entry.id   AF-A0A944DHF0-F1
#
_cell.length_a   1.000
_cell.length_b   1.000
_cell.length_c   1.000
_cell.angle_alpha   90.00
_cell.angle_beta   90.00
_cell.angle_gamma   90.00
#
_symmetry.space_group_name_H-M   'P 1'
#
loop_
_entity.id
_entity.type
_entity.pdbx_description
1 polymer ?
#
loop_
_entity_poly.entity_id
_entity_poly.type
_entity_poly.pdbx_seq_one_letter_code
_entity_poly.pdbx_strand_id
1 'polypeptide(L)'
;MKSRLLQESLPGLSRSVPAISEHLKSLRCLMAVVTHGSAKRAAEAIFLSQPAVTRAVIELEQFCELPLFERFSRGMQPTVPGMGVSRRAVALFDHLKRGAAEALALTAPAKRRAALPERFASAVSPSALKALVAVAAAESESRAGLALGISQPAVHRALRSLEHLSGSVLFRRSVRGTRLTEPGEAMLRRVKLAFGEARAMESDIAAWRGDIRGRVVIGTLPLSVGLFLPQAVDAVRRLHPEVEITMVDGTYESLMTHLLHADIDVIVGALREPSAEVRQQVLFREPLAVIARPAHPCFERPSLSLVDLLEWEWIAPLPGTPASLALTCAFEAAGLAPPRDTLQANNAAVTRALVASTDRLAITSYGQALDGEGAVVRVPVALPGTTRSIGFAFRDIGEPSPDLLAVLDALREAASARALTP
;
A
#
# COMPACT_ATOMS: atom_id res chain seq x y z
N MET A 1 14.68 -7.58 16.98
CA MET A 1 13.21 -7.41 16.93
C MET A 1 12.70 -6.67 15.70
N LYS A 2 13.40 -5.65 15.15
CA LYS A 2 13.00 -4.96 13.91
C LYS A 2 12.86 -5.86 12.67
N SER A 3 13.65 -6.94 12.54
CA SER A 3 13.58 -7.81 11.34
C SER A 3 12.39 -8.80 11.34
N ARG A 4 11.59 -8.89 12.41
CA ARG A 4 10.45 -9.83 12.49
C ARG A 4 9.16 -9.24 11.90
N LEU A 5 9.00 -7.91 11.94
CA LEU A 5 7.83 -7.20 11.42
C LEU A 5 7.83 -7.05 9.89
N LEU A 6 9.00 -7.19 9.24
CA LEU A 6 9.14 -7.12 7.77
C LEU A 6 8.73 -8.43 7.06
N GLN A 7 8.40 -9.50 7.80
CA GLN A 7 8.22 -10.85 7.25
C GLN A 7 6.79 -11.39 7.30
N GLU A 8 5.82 -10.66 7.87
CA GLU A 8 4.41 -11.02 7.71
C GLU A 8 3.95 -10.64 6.31
N SER A 9 4.14 -11.57 5.37
CA SER A 9 3.52 -11.48 4.05
C SER A 9 2.01 -11.53 4.26
N LEU A 10 1.30 -10.43 4.01
CA LEU A 10 -0.17 -10.44 4.00
C LEU A 10 -0.64 -11.52 2.99
N PRO A 11 -1.27 -12.62 3.46
CA PRO A 11 -1.66 -13.73 2.60
C PRO A 11 -2.63 -13.24 1.53
N GLY A 12 -2.46 -13.68 0.29
CA GLY A 12 -3.36 -13.32 -0.81
C GLY A 12 -3.00 -12.04 -1.58
N LEU A 13 -2.02 -11.25 -1.14
CA LEU A 13 -1.41 -10.20 -1.97
C LEU A 13 -0.42 -10.79 -2.99
N SER A 14 -0.80 -11.87 -3.68
CA SER A 14 -0.07 -12.38 -4.84
C SER A 14 -0.14 -11.31 -5.93
N ARG A 15 0.86 -10.43 -5.93
CA ARG A 15 0.91 -9.32 -6.89
C ARG A 15 1.11 -9.89 -8.28
N SER A 16 0.12 -9.69 -9.15
CA SER A 16 0.41 -9.73 -10.57
C SER A 16 1.49 -8.68 -10.84
N VAL A 17 2.57 -9.12 -11.45
CA VAL A 17 3.58 -8.20 -11.94
C VAL A 17 2.96 -7.50 -13.15
N PRO A 18 2.96 -6.16 -13.22
CA PRO A 18 2.29 -5.43 -14.31
C PRO A 18 2.77 -5.90 -15.68
N ALA A 19 1.86 -6.08 -16.62
CA ALA A 19 2.18 -6.53 -17.97
C ALA A 19 3.12 -5.52 -18.67
N ILE A 20 2.94 -4.22 -18.45
CA ILE A 20 3.79 -3.18 -19.02
C ILE A 20 5.24 -3.26 -18.53
N SER A 21 5.49 -3.92 -17.39
CA SER A 21 6.85 -4.14 -16.91
C SER A 21 7.63 -5.16 -17.73
N GLU A 22 7.01 -5.90 -18.66
CA GLU A 22 7.73 -6.67 -19.68
C GLU A 22 8.40 -5.78 -20.72
N HIS A 23 7.91 -4.55 -20.89
CA HIS A 23 8.34 -3.62 -21.95
C HIS A 23 9.36 -2.59 -21.45
N LEU A 24 10.20 -2.89 -20.43
CA LEU A 24 11.21 -1.96 -19.91
C LEU A 24 12.10 -1.35 -21.01
N LYS A 25 12.49 -2.16 -22.00
CA LYS A 25 13.29 -1.66 -23.13
C LYS A 25 12.52 -0.61 -23.94
N SER A 26 11.25 -0.84 -24.21
CA SER A 26 10.39 0.05 -24.97
C SER A 26 10.07 1.33 -24.19
N LEU A 27 9.86 1.23 -22.88
CA LEU A 27 9.74 2.39 -21.98
C LEU A 27 11.00 3.26 -21.99
N ARG A 28 12.19 2.65 -21.99
CA ARG A 28 13.46 3.39 -22.12
C ARG A 28 13.59 4.09 -23.47
N CYS A 29 13.13 3.44 -24.55
CA CYS A 29 13.10 4.06 -25.87
C CYS A 29 12.12 5.24 -25.93
N LEU A 30 10.91 5.09 -25.37
CA LEU A 30 9.93 6.17 -25.22
C LEU A 30 10.54 7.39 -24.52
N MET A 31 11.15 7.20 -23.33
CA MET A 31 11.78 8.30 -22.57
C MET A 31 12.86 9.02 -23.37
N ALA A 32 13.67 8.28 -24.13
CA ALA A 32 14.71 8.85 -24.98
C ALA A 32 14.10 9.66 -26.15
N VAL A 33 13.04 9.16 -26.78
CA VAL A 33 12.35 9.89 -27.86
C VAL A 33 11.66 11.14 -27.32
N VAL A 34 11.03 11.10 -26.13
CA VAL A 34 10.46 12.28 -25.47
C VAL A 34 11.55 13.33 -25.21
N THR A 35 12.69 12.92 -24.65
CA THR A 35 13.80 13.82 -24.32
C THR A 35 14.42 14.46 -25.58
N HIS A 36 14.60 13.68 -26.65
CA HIS A 36 15.33 14.12 -27.83
C HIS A 36 14.44 14.56 -29.00
N GLY A 37 13.12 14.36 -28.96
CA GLY A 37 12.18 14.71 -30.03
C GLY A 37 12.43 14.03 -31.39
N SER A 38 13.22 12.95 -31.42
CA SER A 38 13.60 12.25 -32.65
C SER A 38 14.08 10.84 -32.35
N ALA A 39 13.55 9.85 -33.09
CA ALA A 39 14.00 8.45 -32.99
C ALA A 39 15.49 8.27 -33.32
N LYS A 40 16.04 9.08 -34.25
CA LYS A 40 17.46 9.03 -34.61
C LYS A 40 18.34 9.51 -33.45
N ARG A 41 18.08 10.72 -32.96
CA ARG A 41 18.85 11.32 -31.83
C ARG A 41 18.70 10.49 -30.56
N ALA A 42 17.50 9.96 -30.30
CA ALA A 42 17.27 9.05 -29.19
C ALA A 42 18.12 7.78 -29.31
N ALA A 43 18.18 7.16 -30.50
CA ALA A 43 18.97 5.97 -30.74
C ALA A 43 20.47 6.21 -30.51
N GLU A 44 21.00 7.34 -30.98
CA GLU A 44 22.38 7.78 -30.73
C GLU A 44 22.64 7.95 -29.22
N ALA A 45 21.72 8.59 -28.49
CA ALA A 45 21.85 8.86 -27.05
C ALA A 45 21.81 7.61 -26.17
N ILE A 46 21.07 6.56 -26.57
CA ILE A 46 20.94 5.32 -25.79
C ILE A 46 21.68 4.13 -26.40
N PHE A 47 22.58 4.40 -27.36
CA PHE A 47 23.44 3.42 -28.04
C PHE A 47 22.66 2.27 -28.69
N LEU A 48 21.57 2.58 -29.37
CA LEU A 48 20.78 1.65 -30.18
C LEU A 48 20.75 2.08 -31.65
N SER A 49 20.28 1.22 -32.55
CA SER A 49 19.99 1.61 -33.92
C SER A 49 18.63 2.32 -34.00
N GLN A 50 18.49 3.30 -34.91
CA GLN A 50 17.20 3.98 -35.14
C GLN A 50 16.05 3.00 -35.44
N PRO A 51 16.22 1.94 -36.27
CA PRO A 51 15.17 0.94 -36.47
C PRO A 51 14.81 0.16 -35.19
N ALA A 52 15.74 -0.01 -34.24
CA ALA A 52 15.42 -0.65 -32.95
C ALA A 52 14.58 0.25 -32.06
N VAL A 53 14.90 1.55 -31.96
CA VAL A 53 14.09 2.54 -31.21
C VAL A 53 12.69 2.66 -31.82
N THR A 54 12.62 2.78 -33.15
CA THR A 54 11.33 2.92 -33.85
C THR A 54 10.43 1.71 -33.62
N ARG A 55 10.98 0.49 -33.70
CA ARG A 55 10.23 -0.74 -33.42
C ARG A 55 9.77 -0.83 -31.98
N ALA A 56 10.63 -0.46 -31.03
CA ALA A 56 10.27 -0.49 -29.61
C ALA A 56 9.14 0.51 -29.27
N VAL A 57 9.14 1.68 -29.90
CA VAL A 57 8.01 2.64 -29.77
C VAL A 57 6.73 2.06 -30.36
N ILE A 58 6.79 1.46 -31.56
CA ILE A 58 5.61 0.84 -32.18
C ILE A 58 5.05 -0.30 -31.31
N GLU A 59 5.93 -1.15 -30.79
CA GLU A 59 5.54 -2.24 -29.88
C GLU A 59 4.84 -1.70 -28.63
N LEU A 60 5.31 -0.59 -28.07
CA LEU A 60 4.67 0.03 -26.91
C LEU A 60 3.34 0.69 -27.28
N GLU A 61 3.24 1.37 -28.43
CA GLU A 61 1.98 1.94 -28.93
C GLU A 61 0.93 0.83 -29.16
N GLN A 62 1.34 -0.34 -29.67
CA GLN A 62 0.50 -1.52 -29.82
C GLN A 62 0.04 -2.08 -28.48
N PHE A 63 0.95 -2.21 -27.51
CA PHE A 63 0.61 -2.65 -26.15
C PHE A 63 -0.36 -1.69 -25.46
N CYS A 64 -0.13 -0.38 -25.59
CA CYS A 64 -0.99 0.64 -24.97
C CYS A 64 -2.31 0.84 -25.72
N GLU A 65 -2.42 0.33 -26.95
CA GLU A 65 -3.52 0.60 -27.88
C GLU A 65 -3.82 2.10 -28.07
N LEU A 66 -2.76 2.93 -27.98
CA LEU A 66 -2.82 4.39 -28.06
C LEU A 66 -1.63 4.93 -28.84
N PRO A 67 -1.81 5.97 -29.67
CA PRO A 67 -0.68 6.70 -30.22
C PRO A 67 0.06 7.43 -29.10
N LEU A 68 1.35 7.13 -28.92
CA LEU A 68 2.20 7.79 -27.94
C LEU A 68 2.96 8.96 -28.56
N PHE A 69 3.09 8.98 -29.89
CA PHE A 69 3.71 10.09 -30.61
C PHE A 69 2.95 10.49 -31.88
N GLU A 70 2.95 11.80 -32.14
CA GLU A 70 2.69 12.36 -33.46
C GLU A 70 4.00 12.42 -34.26
N ARG A 71 3.94 11.95 -35.52
CA ARG A 71 5.11 11.83 -36.39
C ARG A 71 5.12 12.96 -37.41
N PHE A 72 6.23 13.70 -37.46
CA PHE A 72 6.44 14.81 -38.38
C PHE A 72 7.72 14.60 -39.21
N SER A 73 7.84 15.33 -40.32
CA SER A 73 9.04 15.28 -41.18
C SER A 73 10.34 15.66 -40.47
N ARG A 74 10.26 16.44 -39.37
CA ARG A 74 11.40 16.91 -38.58
C ARG A 74 11.56 16.23 -37.21
N GLY A 75 10.69 15.28 -36.83
CA GLY A 75 10.79 14.64 -35.52
C GLY A 75 9.53 13.92 -35.05
N MET A 76 9.51 13.64 -33.75
CA MET A 76 8.39 13.01 -33.05
C MET A 76 8.02 13.89 -31.86
N GLN A 77 6.74 14.20 -31.70
CA GLN A 77 6.23 14.90 -30.53
C GLN A 77 5.34 13.96 -29.73
N PRO A 78 5.50 13.88 -28.40
CA PRO A 78 4.67 13.00 -27.58
C PRO A 78 3.23 13.52 -27.51
N THR A 79 2.29 12.59 -27.59
CA THR A 79 0.88 12.87 -27.29
C THR A 79 0.69 13.05 -25.77
N VAL A 80 -0.53 13.42 -25.33
CA VAL A 80 -0.85 13.45 -23.90
C VAL A 80 -0.62 12.07 -23.23
N PRO A 81 -1.11 10.94 -23.78
CA PRO A 81 -0.72 9.61 -23.31
C PRO A 81 0.79 9.37 -23.33
N GLY A 82 1.48 9.74 -24.42
CA GLY A 82 2.94 9.59 -24.52
C GLY A 82 3.71 10.29 -23.41
N MET A 83 3.30 11.52 -23.06
CA MET A 83 3.87 12.28 -21.95
C MET A 83 3.57 11.64 -20.60
N GLY A 84 2.34 11.16 -20.37
CA GLY A 84 1.96 10.51 -19.12
C GLY A 84 2.69 9.18 -18.89
N VAL A 85 2.73 8.30 -19.90
CA VAL A 85 3.52 7.06 -19.87
C VAL A 85 4.99 7.36 -19.62
N SER A 86 5.55 8.38 -20.27
CA SER A 86 6.94 8.78 -20.06
C SER A 86 7.20 9.26 -18.63
N ARG A 87 6.26 9.97 -18.00
CA ARG A 87 6.39 10.44 -16.61
C ARG A 87 6.46 9.26 -15.63
N ARG A 88 5.54 8.31 -15.75
CA ARG A 88 5.53 7.07 -14.96
C ARG A 88 6.80 6.24 -15.21
N ALA A 89 7.26 6.16 -16.46
CA ALA A 89 8.48 5.45 -16.81
C ALA A 89 9.71 6.08 -16.15
N VAL A 90 9.83 7.41 -16.16
CA VAL A 90 10.90 8.13 -15.46
C VAL A 90 10.93 7.76 -13.97
N ALA A 91 9.78 7.80 -13.29
CA ALA A 91 9.67 7.45 -11.87
C ALA A 91 10.03 5.97 -11.60
N LEU A 92 9.55 5.06 -12.45
CA LEU A 92 9.88 3.63 -12.41
C LEU A 92 11.40 3.42 -12.48
N PHE A 93 12.07 3.99 -13.48
CA PHE A 93 13.51 3.85 -13.63
C PHE A 93 14.29 4.56 -12.52
N ASP A 94 13.80 5.68 -11.99
CA ASP A 94 14.41 6.33 -10.82
C ASP A 94 14.39 5.41 -9.59
N HIS A 95 13.30 4.70 -9.34
CA HIS A 95 13.25 3.67 -8.30
C HIS A 95 14.27 2.56 -8.53
N LEU A 96 14.39 2.03 -9.76
CA LEU A 96 15.40 1.01 -10.07
C LEU A 96 16.83 1.51 -9.83
N LYS A 97 17.13 2.74 -10.22
CA LYS A 97 18.44 3.37 -9.97
C LYS A 97 18.71 3.54 -8.48
N ARG A 98 17.75 4.07 -7.72
CA ARG A 98 17.88 4.21 -6.27
C ARG A 98 18.05 2.87 -5.57
N GLY A 99 17.34 1.83 -6.00
CA GLY A 99 17.49 0.47 -5.47
C GLY A 99 18.91 -0.07 -5.62
N ALA A 100 19.50 0.08 -6.81
CA ALA A 100 20.89 -0.28 -7.04
C ALA A 100 21.87 0.58 -6.21
N ALA A 101 21.63 1.88 -6.10
CA ALA A 101 22.47 2.78 -5.31
C ALA A 101 22.42 2.46 -3.80
N GLU A 102 21.23 2.23 -3.25
CA GLU A 102 21.01 1.88 -1.84
C GLU A 102 21.64 0.52 -1.50
N ALA A 103 21.43 -0.50 -2.34
CA ALA A 103 22.04 -1.82 -2.16
C ALA A 103 23.57 -1.75 -2.16
N LEU A 104 24.13 -0.96 -3.07
CA LEU A 104 25.58 -0.77 -3.21
C LEU A 104 26.19 0.06 -2.06
N ALA A 105 25.44 1.00 -1.49
CA ALA A 105 25.88 1.77 -0.33
C ALA A 105 26.09 0.86 0.90
N LEU A 106 25.28 -0.19 1.03
CA LEU A 106 25.30 -1.14 2.14
C LEU A 106 26.42 -2.21 2.06
N THR A 107 27.28 -2.21 1.03
CA THR A 107 28.30 -3.27 0.80
C THR A 107 29.78 -2.86 0.93
N ALA A 108 30.16 -1.56 0.98
CA ALA A 108 31.53 -0.97 1.20
C ALA A 108 32.72 -1.34 0.25
N PRO A 109 33.78 -0.52 -0.03
CA PRO A 109 33.90 0.95 -0.19
C PRO A 109 33.98 1.45 -1.66
N ALA A 110 33.96 2.79 -1.81
CA ALA A 110 33.49 3.63 -2.93
C ALA A 110 34.12 3.56 -4.36
N LYS A 111 35.29 2.93 -4.56
CA LYS A 111 36.18 3.32 -5.68
C LYS A 111 35.81 2.84 -7.11
N ARG A 112 34.72 2.09 -7.31
CA ARG A 112 34.23 1.66 -8.66
C ARG A 112 32.69 1.75 -8.82
N ARG A 113 32.06 2.84 -8.40
CA ARG A 113 30.62 2.80 -8.05
C ARG A 113 29.66 3.78 -8.73
N ALA A 114 30.14 4.83 -9.42
CA ALA A 114 29.23 5.88 -9.91
C ALA A 114 28.30 5.42 -11.05
N ALA A 115 28.78 4.57 -11.98
CA ALA A 115 28.01 4.17 -13.16
C ALA A 115 27.12 2.93 -12.96
N LEU A 116 27.22 2.22 -11.83
CA LEU A 116 26.49 0.97 -11.61
C LEU A 116 24.97 1.16 -11.54
N PRO A 117 24.42 2.20 -10.86
CA PRO A 117 22.98 2.41 -10.82
C PRO A 117 22.35 2.64 -12.20
N GLU A 118 22.97 3.47 -13.04
CA GLU A 118 22.51 3.73 -14.42
C GLU A 118 22.62 2.48 -15.31
N ARG A 119 23.71 1.71 -15.16
CA ARG A 119 23.88 0.43 -15.87
C ARG A 119 22.87 -0.62 -15.43
N PHE A 120 22.54 -0.67 -14.14
CA PHE A 120 21.50 -1.55 -13.61
C PHE A 120 20.15 -1.23 -14.25
N ALA A 121 19.71 0.04 -14.16
CA ALA A 121 18.42 0.46 -14.69
C ALA A 121 18.29 0.24 -16.20
N SER A 122 19.38 0.37 -16.96
CA SER A 122 19.37 0.16 -18.41
C SER A 122 19.46 -1.31 -18.86
N ALA A 123 19.97 -2.22 -18.01
CA ALA A 123 20.26 -3.60 -18.38
C ALA A 123 19.42 -4.66 -17.63
N VAL A 124 18.75 -4.29 -16.53
CA VAL A 124 17.95 -5.24 -15.74
C VAL A 124 16.78 -5.79 -16.55
N SER A 125 16.56 -7.11 -16.47
CA SER A 125 15.47 -7.77 -17.16
C SER A 125 14.20 -7.83 -16.29
N PRO A 126 13.00 -7.83 -16.90
CA PRO A 126 11.74 -8.03 -16.17
C PRO A 126 11.77 -9.33 -15.35
N SER A 127 12.25 -10.43 -15.92
CA SER A 127 12.37 -11.72 -15.23
C SER A 127 13.23 -11.66 -13.97
N ALA A 128 14.30 -10.86 -13.95
CA ALA A 128 15.16 -10.68 -12.78
C ALA A 128 14.43 -9.93 -11.65
N LEU A 129 13.68 -8.88 -12.00
CA LEU A 129 12.85 -8.14 -11.04
C LEU A 129 11.73 -9.02 -10.47
N LYS A 130 11.07 -9.82 -11.32
CA LYS A 130 10.06 -10.81 -10.90
C LYS A 130 10.63 -11.86 -9.96
N ALA A 131 11.80 -12.40 -10.29
CA ALA A 131 12.48 -13.41 -9.46
C ALA A 131 12.82 -12.87 -8.07
N LEU A 132 13.29 -11.62 -7.96
CA LEU A 132 13.53 -10.96 -6.67
C LEU A 132 12.28 -10.96 -5.80
N VAL A 133 11.15 -10.48 -6.35
CA VAL A 133 9.88 -10.38 -5.62
C VAL A 133 9.35 -11.76 -5.25
N ALA A 134 9.37 -12.72 -6.18
CA ALA A 134 8.85 -14.07 -5.95
C ALA A 134 9.67 -14.85 -4.92
N VAL A 135 11.00 -14.76 -4.96
CA VAL A 135 11.88 -15.45 -3.99
C VAL A 135 11.81 -14.79 -2.62
N ALA A 136 11.65 -13.47 -2.56
CA ALA A 136 11.42 -12.78 -1.30
C ALA A 136 10.11 -13.23 -0.62
N ALA A 137 9.03 -13.39 -1.39
CA ALA A 137 7.74 -13.85 -0.86
C ALA A 137 7.74 -15.35 -0.51
N ALA A 138 8.35 -16.19 -1.36
CA ALA A 138 8.30 -17.63 -1.20
C ALA A 138 9.43 -18.19 -0.32
N GLU A 139 10.43 -17.38 0.05
CA GLU A 139 11.65 -17.78 0.79
C GLU A 139 12.35 -19.05 0.22
N SER A 140 12.12 -19.34 -1.06
CA SER A 140 12.52 -20.57 -1.73
C SER A 140 12.52 -20.35 -3.24
N GLU A 141 13.65 -20.62 -3.90
CA GLU A 141 13.76 -20.52 -5.37
C GLU A 141 12.84 -21.51 -6.08
N SER A 142 12.63 -22.70 -5.52
CA SER A 142 11.74 -23.71 -6.10
C SER A 142 10.28 -23.28 -6.06
N ARG A 143 9.80 -22.80 -4.90
CA ARG A 143 8.43 -22.29 -4.77
C ARG A 143 8.22 -21.02 -5.61
N ALA A 144 9.22 -20.16 -5.70
CA ALA A 144 9.18 -19.00 -6.58
C ALA A 144 9.09 -19.41 -8.06
N GLY A 145 9.81 -20.46 -8.48
CA GLY A 145 9.70 -21.01 -9.83
C GLY A 145 8.29 -21.50 -10.15
N LEU A 146 7.67 -22.24 -9.22
CA LEU A 146 6.27 -22.67 -9.35
C LEU A 146 5.32 -21.47 -9.46
N ALA A 147 5.49 -20.45 -8.62
CA ALA A 147 4.65 -19.25 -8.63
C ALA A 147 4.81 -18.43 -9.92
N LEU A 148 6.00 -18.44 -10.53
CA LEU A 148 6.30 -17.73 -11.77
C LEU A 148 6.06 -18.56 -13.04
N GLY A 149 5.73 -19.85 -12.92
CA GLY A 149 5.58 -20.75 -14.06
C GLY A 149 6.89 -21.06 -14.81
N ILE A 150 8.04 -20.96 -14.12
CA ILE A 150 9.37 -21.21 -14.70
C ILE A 150 10.18 -22.19 -13.86
N SER A 151 11.24 -22.76 -14.44
CA SER A 151 12.10 -23.70 -13.72
C SER A 151 12.93 -23.02 -12.63
N GLN A 152 13.23 -23.74 -11.54
CA GLN A 152 14.10 -23.23 -10.47
C GLN A 152 15.50 -22.79 -10.99
N PRO A 153 16.16 -23.49 -11.94
CA PRO A 153 17.39 -22.98 -12.54
C PRO A 153 17.22 -21.66 -13.30
N ALA A 154 16.04 -21.38 -13.88
CA ALA A 154 15.76 -20.08 -14.51
C ALA A 154 15.65 -18.97 -13.45
N VAL A 155 14.97 -19.22 -12.33
CA VAL A 155 14.92 -18.31 -11.18
C VAL A 155 16.33 -18.02 -10.65
N HIS A 156 17.15 -19.07 -10.44
CA HIS A 156 18.52 -18.93 -9.97
C HIS A 156 19.36 -18.03 -10.89
N ARG A 157 19.30 -18.26 -12.22
CA ARG A 157 20.01 -17.43 -13.21
C ARG A 157 19.54 -15.98 -13.21
N ALA A 158 18.24 -15.74 -13.09
CA ALA A 158 17.67 -14.40 -13.03
C ALA A 158 18.15 -13.63 -11.78
N LEU A 159 18.18 -14.28 -10.61
CA LEU A 159 18.74 -13.70 -9.39
C LEU A 159 20.24 -13.41 -9.50
N ARG A 160 21.03 -14.34 -10.04
CA ARG A 160 22.47 -14.13 -10.24
C ARG A 160 22.75 -12.95 -11.17
N SER A 161 21.97 -12.79 -12.23
CA SER A 161 22.06 -11.63 -13.12
C SER A 161 21.77 -10.32 -12.36
N LEU A 162 20.76 -10.31 -11.49
CA LEU A 162 20.41 -9.16 -10.66
C LEU A 162 21.51 -8.79 -9.67
N GLU A 163 22.08 -9.77 -8.96
CA GLU A 163 23.21 -9.58 -8.04
C GLU A 163 24.44 -9.05 -8.77
N HIS A 164 24.73 -9.58 -9.97
CA HIS A 164 25.84 -9.13 -10.79
C HIS A 164 25.68 -7.68 -11.25
N LEU A 165 24.49 -7.30 -11.75
CA LEU A 165 24.21 -5.94 -12.23
C LEU A 165 24.20 -4.92 -11.09
N SER A 166 23.67 -5.29 -9.92
CA SER A 166 23.62 -4.41 -8.74
C SER A 166 24.94 -4.37 -7.96
N GLY A 167 25.86 -5.30 -8.23
CA GLY A 167 27.13 -5.43 -7.51
C GLY A 167 26.95 -5.83 -6.03
N SER A 168 25.80 -6.39 -5.66
CA SER A 168 25.43 -6.68 -4.28
C SER A 168 24.89 -8.10 -4.15
N VAL A 169 25.23 -8.78 -3.05
CA VAL A 169 24.61 -10.05 -2.67
C VAL A 169 23.25 -9.74 -2.05
N LEU A 170 22.17 -10.15 -2.71
CA LEU A 170 20.80 -9.78 -2.33
C LEU A 170 20.14 -10.86 -1.47
N PHE A 171 20.59 -12.11 -1.61
CA PHE A 171 20.08 -13.24 -0.86
C PHE A 171 21.19 -14.04 -0.19
N ARG A 172 20.85 -14.65 0.94
CA ARG A 172 21.69 -15.61 1.65
C ARG A 172 20.90 -16.87 1.98
N ARG A 173 21.57 -18.01 1.88
CA ARG A 173 21.00 -19.28 2.35
C ARG A 173 20.98 -19.29 3.87
N SER A 174 19.88 -19.76 4.43
CA SER A 174 19.72 -19.99 5.86
C SER A 174 19.11 -21.37 6.07
N VAL A 175 19.12 -21.84 7.32
CA VAL A 175 18.49 -23.11 7.73
C VAL A 175 16.98 -23.12 7.46
N ARG A 176 16.35 -21.94 7.35
CA ARG A 176 14.91 -21.76 7.07
C ARG A 176 14.61 -21.41 5.60
N GLY A 177 15.58 -21.61 4.70
CA GLY A 177 15.45 -21.28 3.29
C GLY A 177 16.20 -20.02 2.88
N THR A 178 15.79 -19.43 1.77
CA THR A 178 16.43 -18.24 1.18
C THR A 178 15.94 -16.99 1.90
N ARG A 179 16.85 -16.13 2.35
CA ARG A 179 16.54 -14.88 3.07
C ARG A 179 17.21 -13.69 2.40
N LEU A 180 16.55 -12.54 2.44
CA LEU A 180 17.15 -11.28 1.99
C LEU A 180 18.34 -10.89 2.88
N THR A 181 19.30 -10.22 2.27
CA THR A 181 20.31 -9.40 2.96
C THR A 181 19.77 -7.98 3.11
N GLU A 182 20.44 -7.12 3.90
CA GLU A 182 20.08 -5.69 3.98
C GLU A 182 20.09 -5.00 2.59
N PRO A 183 21.10 -5.20 1.72
CA PRO A 183 21.02 -4.77 0.32
C PRO A 183 19.82 -5.32 -0.45
N GLY A 184 19.45 -6.58 -0.20
CA GLY A 184 18.28 -7.23 -0.77
C GLY A 184 16.97 -6.57 -0.37
N GLU A 185 16.81 -6.22 0.91
CA GLU A 185 15.64 -5.53 1.44
C GLU A 185 15.48 -4.13 0.82
N ALA A 186 16.58 -3.36 0.74
CA ALA A 186 16.60 -2.05 0.10
C ALA A 186 16.22 -2.13 -1.40
N MET A 187 16.82 -3.08 -2.13
CA MET A 187 16.49 -3.33 -3.54
C MET A 187 15.02 -3.73 -3.70
N LEU A 188 14.52 -4.67 -2.89
CA LEU A 188 13.14 -5.16 -2.98
C LEU A 188 12.14 -4.03 -2.79
N ARG A 189 12.33 -3.17 -1.79
CA ARG A 189 11.47 -2.00 -1.56
C ARG A 189 11.36 -1.16 -2.83
N ARG A 190 12.49 -0.84 -3.46
CA ARG A 190 12.55 -0.01 -4.66
C ARG A 190 11.97 -0.69 -5.90
N VAL A 191 12.19 -2.00 -6.07
CA VAL A 191 11.56 -2.77 -7.16
C VAL A 191 10.04 -2.83 -7.01
N LYS A 192 9.54 -2.99 -5.78
CA LYS A 192 8.09 -2.97 -5.53
C LYS A 192 7.46 -1.60 -5.82
N LEU A 193 8.17 -0.50 -5.51
CA LEU A 193 7.77 0.87 -5.90
C LEU A 193 7.78 1.06 -7.42
N ALA A 194 8.80 0.56 -8.11
CA ALA A 194 8.86 0.57 -9.58
C ALA A 194 7.67 -0.19 -10.21
N PHE A 195 7.27 -1.33 -9.63
CA PHE A 195 6.04 -2.01 -10.03
C PHE A 195 4.76 -1.25 -9.65
N GLY A 196 4.79 -0.42 -8.60
CA GLY A 196 3.71 0.52 -8.30
C GLY A 196 3.51 1.52 -9.43
N GLU A 197 4.60 2.14 -9.91
CA GLU A 197 4.54 3.05 -11.06
C GLU A 197 4.08 2.36 -12.34
N ALA A 198 4.47 1.10 -12.57
CA ALA A 198 3.99 0.31 -13.70
C ALA A 198 2.48 0.02 -13.62
N ARG A 199 1.93 -0.28 -12.42
CA ARG A 199 0.47 -0.42 -12.24
C ARG A 199 -0.27 0.88 -12.49
N ALA A 200 0.24 1.98 -11.93
CA ALA A 200 -0.35 3.29 -12.14
C ALA A 200 -0.33 3.69 -13.62
N MET A 201 0.74 3.36 -14.35
CA MET A 201 0.85 3.54 -15.79
C MET A 201 -0.21 2.75 -16.58
N GLU A 202 -0.49 1.50 -16.20
CA GLU A 202 -1.55 0.70 -16.83
C GLU A 202 -2.94 1.30 -16.58
N SER A 203 -3.19 1.80 -15.37
CA SER A 203 -4.43 2.51 -15.05
C SER A 203 -4.57 3.82 -15.83
N ASP A 204 -3.50 4.61 -15.95
CA ASP A 204 -3.46 5.83 -16.78
C ASP A 204 -3.78 5.51 -18.25
N ILE A 205 -3.17 4.45 -18.81
CA ILE A 205 -3.42 3.97 -20.18
C ILE A 205 -4.87 3.58 -20.38
N ALA A 206 -5.47 2.85 -19.44
CA ALA A 206 -6.87 2.50 -19.54
C ALA A 206 -7.77 3.75 -19.49
N ALA A 207 -7.48 4.69 -18.60
CA ALA A 207 -8.27 5.92 -18.48
C ALA A 207 -8.23 6.76 -19.76
N TRP A 208 -7.07 6.84 -20.45
CA TRP A 208 -6.99 7.51 -21.76
C TRP A 208 -7.76 6.78 -22.86
N ARG A 209 -8.04 5.49 -22.72
CA ARG A 209 -8.97 4.75 -23.59
C ARG A 209 -10.43 4.92 -23.19
N GLY A 210 -10.72 5.75 -22.19
CA GLY A 210 -12.07 6.05 -21.72
C GLY A 210 -12.59 5.10 -20.66
N ASP A 211 -11.71 4.33 -20.01
CA ASP A 211 -12.14 3.38 -18.98
C ASP A 211 -11.26 3.42 -17.71
N ILE A 212 -11.92 3.47 -16.55
CA ILE A 212 -11.24 3.41 -15.26
C ILE A 212 -11.25 1.95 -14.80
N ARG A 213 -10.10 1.30 -14.95
CA ARG A 213 -9.83 -0.05 -14.46
C ARG A 213 -8.48 -0.11 -13.76
N GLY A 214 -8.26 -1.20 -13.05
CA GLY A 214 -7.02 -1.43 -12.33
C GLY A 214 -7.27 -2.18 -11.04
N ARG A 215 -6.35 -2.02 -10.09
CA ARG A 215 -6.39 -2.73 -8.82
C ARG A 215 -5.96 -1.81 -7.71
N VAL A 216 -6.85 -1.64 -6.73
CA VAL A 216 -6.60 -0.84 -5.52
C VAL A 216 -6.61 -1.75 -4.30
N VAL A 217 -5.52 -1.70 -3.52
CA VAL A 217 -5.42 -2.39 -2.23
C VAL A 217 -5.64 -1.40 -1.10
N ILE A 218 -6.65 -1.67 -0.28
CA ILE A 218 -7.06 -0.86 0.86
C ILE A 218 -6.64 -1.58 2.15
N GLY A 219 -5.70 -0.99 2.88
CA GLY A 219 -5.41 -1.40 4.26
C GLY A 219 -6.45 -0.80 5.21
N THR A 220 -7.11 -1.62 6.02
CA THR A 220 -8.10 -1.12 6.97
C THR A 220 -7.59 -1.21 8.41
N LEU A 221 -7.69 -0.09 9.13
CA LEU A 221 -7.44 -0.06 10.56
C LEU A 221 -8.73 -0.33 11.33
N PRO A 222 -8.64 -0.89 12.54
CA PRO A 222 -9.81 -1.15 13.36
C PRO A 222 -10.58 0.14 13.67
N LEU A 223 -11.89 -0.02 13.86
CA LEU A 223 -12.84 1.03 14.26
C LEU A 223 -13.07 2.09 13.16
N SER A 224 -14.31 2.58 13.11
CA SER A 224 -14.81 3.67 12.25
C SER A 224 -14.87 3.35 10.75
N VAL A 225 -14.08 2.42 10.23
CA VAL A 225 -14.08 2.04 8.80
C VAL A 225 -15.44 1.53 8.33
N GLY A 226 -16.16 0.78 9.17
CA GLY A 226 -17.51 0.28 8.85
C GLY A 226 -18.56 1.37 8.63
N LEU A 227 -18.28 2.62 9.03
CA LEU A 227 -19.22 3.74 8.93
C LEU A 227 -19.31 4.34 7.52
N PHE A 228 -18.31 4.12 6.66
CA PHE A 228 -18.22 4.80 5.36
C PHE A 228 -17.52 3.97 4.28
N LEU A 229 -16.55 3.12 4.63
CA LEU A 229 -15.80 2.33 3.65
C LEU A 229 -16.71 1.40 2.82
N PRO A 230 -17.72 0.70 3.38
CA PRO A 230 -18.60 -0.15 2.57
C PRO A 230 -19.34 0.63 1.48
N GLN A 231 -19.86 1.81 1.83
CA GLN A 231 -20.59 2.68 0.88
C GLN A 231 -19.66 3.20 -0.22
N ALA A 232 -18.44 3.61 0.14
CA ALA A 232 -17.44 4.06 -0.82
C ALA A 232 -17.05 2.93 -1.80
N VAL A 233 -16.76 1.74 -1.29
CA VAL A 233 -16.38 0.57 -2.11
C VAL A 233 -17.51 0.19 -3.07
N ASP A 234 -18.75 0.14 -2.58
CA ASP A 234 -19.93 -0.19 -3.38
C ASP A 234 -20.20 0.87 -4.46
N ALA A 235 -20.00 2.17 -4.15
CA ALA A 235 -20.08 3.25 -5.14
C ALA A 235 -19.05 3.10 -6.26
N VAL A 236 -17.78 2.82 -5.92
CA VAL A 236 -16.73 2.58 -6.92
C VAL A 236 -17.05 1.36 -7.78
N ARG A 237 -17.49 0.25 -7.17
CA ARG A 237 -17.83 -0.97 -7.91
C ARG A 237 -19.00 -0.79 -8.88
N ARG A 238 -19.96 0.09 -8.57
CA ARG A 238 -21.05 0.44 -9.49
C ARG A 238 -20.58 1.33 -10.64
N LEU A 239 -19.78 2.35 -10.36
CA LEU A 239 -19.33 3.32 -11.36
C LEU A 239 -18.21 2.76 -12.25
N HIS A 240 -17.34 1.92 -11.68
CA HIS A 240 -16.14 1.38 -12.29
C HIS A 240 -16.02 -0.14 -11.99
N PRO A 241 -16.85 -0.97 -12.62
CA PRO A 241 -16.93 -2.42 -12.35
C PRO A 241 -15.66 -3.20 -12.75
N GLU A 242 -14.74 -2.58 -13.49
CA GLU A 242 -13.43 -3.16 -13.82
C GLU A 242 -12.32 -2.82 -12.80
N VAL A 243 -12.61 -2.01 -11.77
CA VAL A 243 -11.66 -1.76 -10.67
C VAL A 243 -11.74 -2.91 -9.66
N GLU A 244 -10.66 -3.66 -9.54
CA GLU A 244 -10.50 -4.69 -8.53
C GLU A 244 -10.11 -4.07 -7.19
N ILE A 245 -10.93 -4.25 -6.16
CA ILE A 245 -10.65 -3.75 -4.81
C ILE A 245 -10.29 -4.93 -3.91
N THR A 246 -9.11 -4.87 -3.29
CA THR A 246 -8.71 -5.82 -2.23
C THR A 246 -8.67 -5.08 -0.90
N MET A 247 -9.38 -5.56 0.11
CA MET A 247 -9.28 -5.04 1.48
C MET A 247 -8.44 -5.98 2.35
N VAL A 248 -7.51 -5.42 3.11
CA VAL A 248 -6.63 -6.17 4.03
C VAL A 248 -6.60 -5.51 5.40
N ASP A 249 -6.72 -6.33 6.44
CA ASP A 249 -6.64 -5.86 7.83
C ASP A 249 -5.25 -6.13 8.40
N GLY A 250 -4.81 -5.29 9.34
CA GLY A 250 -3.51 -5.48 9.99
C GLY A 250 -3.21 -4.44 11.07
N THR A 251 -2.05 -4.59 11.70
CA THR A 251 -1.51 -3.54 12.57
C THR A 251 -1.09 -2.33 11.73
N TYR A 252 -1.07 -1.15 12.35
CA TYR A 252 -0.65 0.07 11.64
C TYR A 252 0.77 -0.06 11.08
N GLU A 253 1.68 -0.66 11.85
CA GLU A 253 3.09 -0.82 11.49
C GLU A 253 3.24 -1.75 10.27
N SER A 254 2.46 -2.84 10.22
CA SER A 254 2.44 -3.76 9.09
C SER A 254 1.84 -3.09 7.85
N LEU A 255 0.66 -2.48 7.96
CA LEU A 255 0.01 -1.80 6.83
C LEU A 255 0.87 -0.64 6.30
N MET A 256 1.52 0.13 7.17
CA MET A 256 2.42 1.22 6.78
C MET A 256 3.64 0.71 6.02
N THR A 257 4.25 -0.38 6.50
CA THR A 257 5.37 -1.04 5.78
C THR A 257 4.94 -1.45 4.37
N HIS A 258 3.77 -2.05 4.25
CA HIS A 258 3.18 -2.45 2.97
C HIS A 258 2.79 -1.25 2.09
N LEU A 259 2.31 -0.15 2.66
CA LEU A 259 2.02 1.09 1.94
C LEU A 259 3.30 1.67 1.34
N LEU A 260 4.39 1.77 2.12
CA LEU A 260 5.69 2.29 1.67
C LEU A 260 6.39 1.38 0.65
N HIS A 261 6.01 0.10 0.61
CA HIS A 261 6.44 -0.87 -0.40
C HIS A 261 5.47 -0.95 -1.59
N ALA A 262 4.47 -0.09 -1.67
CA ALA A 262 3.40 -0.15 -2.67
C ALA A 262 2.67 -1.50 -2.75
N ASP A 263 2.69 -2.31 -1.68
CA ASP A 263 1.86 -3.51 -1.46
C ASP A 263 0.40 -3.13 -1.18
N ILE A 264 0.21 -2.00 -0.50
CA ILE A 264 -1.07 -1.35 -0.22
C ILE A 264 -1.06 0.02 -0.91
N ASP A 265 -2.19 0.50 -1.40
CA ASP A 265 -2.29 1.79 -2.09
C ASP A 265 -2.81 2.89 -1.18
N VAL A 266 -3.74 2.55 -0.28
CA VAL A 266 -4.31 3.45 0.71
C VAL A 266 -4.59 2.73 2.02
N ILE A 267 -4.32 3.39 3.15
CA ILE A 267 -4.72 2.94 4.49
C ILE A 267 -5.91 3.79 4.94
N VAL A 268 -6.96 3.17 5.46
CA VAL A 268 -8.20 3.84 5.90
C VAL A 268 -8.45 3.56 7.39
N GLY A 269 -8.74 4.61 8.15
CA GLY A 269 -9.11 4.52 9.57
C GLY A 269 -8.56 5.68 10.40
N ALA A 270 -8.28 5.42 11.69
CA ALA A 270 -7.75 6.44 12.59
C ALA A 270 -6.35 6.90 12.17
N LEU A 271 -6.23 8.19 11.89
CA LEU A 271 -4.99 8.83 11.46
C LEU A 271 -3.99 8.96 12.61
N ARG A 272 -2.71 9.02 12.25
CA ARG A 272 -1.57 9.17 13.17
C ARG A 272 -0.64 10.27 12.65
N GLU A 273 0.39 10.63 13.40
CA GLU A 273 1.37 11.62 12.93
C GLU A 273 1.93 11.23 11.55
N PRO A 274 1.89 12.15 10.57
CA PRO A 274 2.33 11.86 9.21
C PRO A 274 3.85 11.71 9.15
N SER A 275 4.31 10.75 8.35
CA SER A 275 5.70 10.69 7.90
C SER A 275 5.87 11.50 6.61
N ALA A 276 7.10 11.91 6.29
CA ALA A 276 7.39 12.69 5.09
C ALA A 276 7.08 11.95 3.76
N GLU A 277 6.89 10.63 3.80
CA GLU A 277 6.61 9.79 2.62
C GLU A 277 5.10 9.53 2.42
N VAL A 278 4.23 10.09 3.28
CA VAL A 278 2.81 9.76 3.33
C VAL A 278 1.96 11.02 3.43
N ARG A 279 1.01 11.16 2.50
CA ARG A 279 -0.08 12.14 2.61
C ARG A 279 -1.22 11.54 3.40
N GLN A 280 -1.82 12.35 4.27
CA GLN A 280 -3.03 11.98 4.99
C GLN A 280 -4.12 13.01 4.74
N GLN A 281 -5.37 12.55 4.67
CA GLN A 281 -6.53 13.41 4.59
C GLN A 281 -7.52 13.02 5.68
N VAL A 282 -7.83 13.99 6.55
CA VAL A 282 -8.91 13.88 7.53
C VAL A 282 -10.25 13.93 6.78
N LEU A 283 -11.13 12.98 7.06
CA LEU A 283 -12.49 12.93 6.54
C LEU A 283 -13.50 13.45 7.57
N PHE A 284 -13.41 12.96 8.81
CA PHE A 284 -14.25 13.38 9.92
C PHE A 284 -13.56 13.12 11.26
N ARG A 285 -14.19 13.58 12.34
CA ARG A 285 -13.72 13.33 13.72
C ARG A 285 -14.74 12.50 14.46
N GLU A 286 -14.26 11.48 15.17
CA GLU A 286 -15.11 10.46 15.77
C GLU A 286 -14.70 10.17 17.21
N PRO A 287 -15.59 10.36 18.21
CA PRO A 287 -15.32 9.98 19.59
C PRO A 287 -15.41 8.47 19.80
N LEU A 288 -14.89 8.01 20.93
CA LEU A 288 -15.08 6.63 21.39
C LEU A 288 -16.30 6.54 22.32
N ALA A 289 -16.87 5.35 22.38
CA ALA A 289 -17.93 5.00 23.31
C ALA A 289 -17.65 3.66 23.98
N VAL A 290 -18.10 3.50 25.22
CA VAL A 290 -18.09 2.21 25.92
C VAL A 290 -19.30 1.39 25.48
N ILE A 291 -19.10 0.10 25.25
CA ILE A 291 -20.15 -0.85 24.91
C ILE A 291 -20.19 -2.02 25.90
N ALA A 292 -21.40 -2.54 26.11
CA ALA A 292 -21.71 -3.71 26.93
C ALA A 292 -22.82 -4.54 26.25
N ARG A 293 -23.07 -5.77 26.70
CA ARG A 293 -24.30 -6.50 26.29
C ARG A 293 -25.56 -5.81 26.86
N PRO A 294 -26.74 -5.92 26.23
CA PRO A 294 -27.97 -5.26 26.68
C PRO A 294 -28.36 -5.49 28.15
N ALA A 295 -28.21 -6.72 28.63
CA ALA A 295 -28.59 -7.11 30.00
C ALA A 295 -27.40 -7.05 30.99
N HIS A 296 -26.42 -6.20 30.71
CA HIS A 296 -25.23 -6.06 31.56
C HIS A 296 -25.58 -5.42 32.92
N PRO A 297 -25.05 -5.91 34.06
CA PRO A 297 -25.41 -5.42 35.39
C PRO A 297 -25.13 -3.93 35.63
N CYS A 298 -24.21 -3.32 34.86
CA CYS A 298 -23.94 -1.88 34.96
C CYS A 298 -25.19 -1.02 34.72
N PHE A 299 -26.15 -1.47 33.91
CA PHE A 299 -27.38 -0.72 33.62
C PHE A 299 -28.38 -0.70 34.78
N GLU A 300 -28.17 -1.50 35.84
CA GLU A 300 -28.97 -1.43 37.06
C GLU A 300 -28.62 -0.21 37.93
N ARG A 301 -27.50 0.47 37.64
CA ARG A 301 -27.09 1.69 38.35
C ARG A 301 -27.80 2.92 37.78
N PRO A 302 -28.47 3.74 38.62
CA PRO A 302 -29.22 4.90 38.16
C PRO A 302 -28.34 6.03 37.61
N SER A 303 -27.08 6.14 38.04
CA SER A 303 -26.11 7.13 37.56
C SER A 303 -24.74 6.49 37.40
N LEU A 304 -24.41 6.04 36.18
CA LEU A 304 -23.10 5.48 35.87
C LEU A 304 -22.07 6.59 35.65
N SER A 305 -20.90 6.44 36.25
CA SER A 305 -19.72 7.26 36.07
C SER A 305 -18.53 6.43 35.58
N LEU A 306 -17.44 7.10 35.22
CA LEU A 306 -16.23 6.42 34.72
C LEU A 306 -15.59 5.52 35.78
N VAL A 307 -15.67 5.89 37.07
CA VAL A 307 -15.11 5.09 38.17
C VAL A 307 -15.90 3.80 38.38
N ASP A 308 -17.22 3.83 38.20
CA ASP A 308 -18.05 2.62 38.30
C ASP A 308 -17.60 1.56 37.29
N LEU A 309 -17.15 1.98 36.10
CA LEU A 309 -16.75 1.05 35.05
C LEU A 309 -15.50 0.22 35.37
N LEU A 310 -14.74 0.59 36.42
CA LEU A 310 -13.55 -0.15 36.86
C LEU A 310 -13.89 -1.45 37.60
N GLU A 311 -15.15 -1.66 37.97
CA GLU A 311 -15.60 -2.89 38.63
C GLU A 311 -15.69 -4.09 37.68
N TRP A 312 -15.83 -3.84 36.38
CA TRP A 312 -15.97 -4.88 35.37
C TRP A 312 -14.67 -5.12 34.61
N GLU A 313 -14.55 -6.30 34.03
CA GLU A 313 -13.41 -6.63 33.18
C GLU A 313 -13.53 -5.95 31.81
N TRP A 314 -12.39 -5.62 31.21
CA TRP A 314 -12.33 -4.92 29.92
C TRP A 314 -11.71 -5.78 28.83
N ILE A 315 -12.15 -5.54 27.60
CA ILE A 315 -11.44 -5.90 26.37
C ILE A 315 -10.80 -4.61 25.85
N ALA A 316 -9.51 -4.44 26.10
CA ALA A 316 -8.82 -3.23 25.71
C ALA A 316 -8.26 -3.27 24.28
N PRO A 317 -8.08 -2.11 23.63
CA PRO A 317 -7.31 -2.03 22.40
C PRO A 317 -5.85 -2.42 22.65
N LEU A 318 -5.16 -2.86 21.60
CA LEU A 318 -3.72 -3.11 21.70
C LEU A 318 -2.93 -1.83 22.11
N PRO A 319 -1.87 -1.98 22.92
CA PRO A 319 -1.01 -0.87 23.34
C PRO A 319 -0.46 -0.06 22.17
N GLY A 320 -0.35 1.26 22.34
CA GLY A 320 0.21 2.17 21.33
C GLY A 320 -0.72 2.47 20.15
N THR A 321 -1.97 2.01 20.19
CA THR A 321 -3.01 2.42 19.23
C THR A 321 -3.66 3.74 19.64
N PRO A 322 -4.22 4.54 18.70
CA PRO A 322 -4.96 5.76 19.03
C PRO A 322 -6.12 5.51 19.99
N ALA A 323 -6.77 4.33 19.89
CA ALA A 323 -7.85 3.95 20.80
C ALA A 323 -7.35 3.64 22.22
N SER A 324 -6.22 2.94 22.36
CA SER A 324 -5.60 2.68 23.66
C SER A 324 -5.17 3.99 24.34
N LEU A 325 -4.49 4.88 23.61
CA LEU A 325 -4.08 6.19 24.13
C LEU A 325 -5.28 7.04 24.56
N ALA A 326 -6.32 7.10 23.71
CA ALA A 326 -7.55 7.82 24.03
C ALA A 326 -8.24 7.29 25.29
N LEU A 327 -8.30 5.96 25.46
CA LEU A 327 -8.86 5.35 26.67
C LEU A 327 -8.07 5.73 27.91
N THR A 328 -6.74 5.61 27.86
CA THR A 328 -5.86 6.01 28.96
C THR A 328 -6.06 7.47 29.33
N CYS A 329 -6.02 8.39 28.36
CA CYS A 329 -6.21 9.81 28.61
C CYS A 329 -7.58 10.13 29.20
N ALA A 330 -8.64 9.42 28.80
CA ALA A 330 -9.98 9.64 29.34
C ALA A 330 -10.08 9.27 30.84
N PHE A 331 -9.47 8.17 31.25
CA PHE A 331 -9.41 7.77 32.67
C PHE A 331 -8.50 8.70 33.49
N GLU A 332 -7.31 9.02 32.96
CA GLU A 332 -6.37 9.91 33.63
C GLU A 332 -6.94 11.33 33.83
N ALA A 333 -7.67 11.86 32.85
CA ALA A 333 -8.35 13.15 32.96
C ALA A 333 -9.44 13.16 34.05
N ALA A 334 -9.98 11.98 34.41
CA ALA A 334 -10.90 11.81 35.53
C ALA A 334 -10.20 11.52 36.87
N GLY A 335 -8.86 11.56 36.91
CA GLY A 335 -8.06 11.22 38.10
C GLY A 335 -8.05 9.71 38.40
N LEU A 336 -8.39 8.86 37.43
CA LEU A 336 -8.48 7.42 37.56
C LEU A 336 -7.31 6.74 36.84
N ALA A 337 -6.87 5.59 37.35
CA ALA A 337 -6.05 4.68 36.56
C ALA A 337 -6.92 4.02 35.47
N PRO A 338 -6.40 3.80 34.26
CA PRO A 338 -7.13 3.03 33.25
C PRO A 338 -7.39 1.60 33.75
N PRO A 339 -8.43 0.93 33.23
CA PRO A 339 -8.74 -0.45 33.60
C PRO A 339 -7.53 -1.36 33.42
N ARG A 340 -7.30 -2.26 34.38
CA ARG A 340 -6.17 -3.21 34.35
C ARG A 340 -6.57 -4.42 33.50
N ASP A 341 -6.04 -4.50 32.29
CA ASP A 341 -6.52 -5.47 31.30
C ASP A 341 -5.84 -6.85 31.40
N THR A 342 -6.65 -7.91 31.40
CA THR A 342 -6.21 -9.29 31.13
C THR A 342 -6.41 -9.69 29.67
N LEU A 343 -7.29 -9.00 28.92
CA LEU A 343 -7.63 -9.31 27.54
C LEU A 343 -7.53 -8.09 26.62
N GLN A 344 -6.72 -8.20 25.58
CA GLN A 344 -6.51 -7.15 24.58
C GLN A 344 -6.85 -7.67 23.18
N ALA A 345 -7.52 -6.85 22.37
CA ALA A 345 -7.92 -7.21 21.01
C ALA A 345 -7.88 -6.01 20.06
N ASN A 346 -7.54 -6.26 18.80
CA ASN A 346 -7.59 -5.29 17.70
C ASN A 346 -8.57 -5.69 16.58
N ASN A 347 -9.46 -6.65 16.83
CA ASN A 347 -10.47 -7.09 15.87
C ASN A 347 -11.86 -6.71 16.37
N ALA A 348 -12.51 -5.76 15.70
CA ALA A 348 -13.81 -5.23 16.12
C ALA A 348 -14.91 -6.29 16.16
N ALA A 349 -14.90 -7.27 15.24
CA ALA A 349 -15.89 -8.34 15.21
C ALA A 349 -15.74 -9.29 16.41
N VAL A 350 -14.50 -9.69 16.72
CA VAL A 350 -14.19 -10.53 17.89
C VAL A 350 -14.52 -9.79 19.19
N THR A 351 -14.10 -8.52 19.31
CA THR A 351 -14.44 -7.69 20.48
C THR A 351 -15.95 -7.61 20.67
N ARG A 352 -16.72 -7.33 19.60
CA ARG A 352 -18.18 -7.26 19.68
C ARG A 352 -18.80 -8.59 20.11
N ALA A 353 -18.34 -9.71 19.57
CA ALA A 353 -18.86 -11.04 19.91
C ALA A 353 -18.59 -11.42 21.39
N LEU A 354 -17.40 -11.08 21.90
CA LEU A 354 -17.05 -11.29 23.30
C LEU A 354 -17.88 -10.39 24.23
N VAL A 355 -18.04 -9.11 23.92
CA VAL A 355 -18.91 -8.21 24.69
C VAL A 355 -20.35 -8.73 24.71
N ALA A 356 -20.87 -9.20 23.56
CA ALA A 356 -22.24 -9.72 23.47
C ALA A 356 -22.49 -10.98 24.33
N SER A 357 -21.44 -11.74 24.64
CA SER A 357 -21.52 -13.03 25.34
C SER A 357 -20.98 -13.02 26.78
N THR A 358 -20.47 -11.89 27.26
CA THR A 358 -19.83 -11.78 28.59
C THR A 358 -20.19 -10.47 29.29
N ASP A 359 -19.81 -10.34 30.56
CA ASP A 359 -19.88 -9.08 31.32
C ASP A 359 -18.65 -8.19 31.13
N ARG A 360 -17.96 -8.34 29.98
CA ARG A 360 -16.82 -7.49 29.65
C ARG A 360 -17.29 -6.22 28.97
N LEU A 361 -16.65 -5.11 29.34
CA LEU A 361 -16.77 -3.83 28.65
C LEU A 361 -15.74 -3.72 27.53
N ALA A 362 -16.03 -2.93 26.51
CA ALA A 362 -15.05 -2.56 25.50
C ALA A 362 -15.29 -1.14 24.99
N ILE A 363 -14.34 -0.61 24.22
CA ILE A 363 -14.54 0.62 23.47
C ILE A 363 -14.68 0.39 21.98
N THR A 364 -15.51 1.20 21.35
CA THR A 364 -15.71 1.25 19.90
C THR A 364 -15.91 2.69 19.43
N SER A 365 -16.04 2.91 18.12
CA SER A 365 -16.44 4.22 17.59
C SER A 365 -17.88 4.52 17.97
N TYR A 366 -18.16 5.76 18.37
CA TYR A 366 -19.50 6.16 18.79
C TYR A 366 -20.58 5.84 17.74
N GLY A 367 -20.35 6.16 16.47
CA GLY A 367 -21.25 5.82 15.37
C GLY A 367 -21.46 4.32 15.19
N GLN A 368 -20.41 3.51 15.39
CA GLN A 368 -20.52 2.05 15.25
C GLN A 368 -21.31 1.43 16.40
N ALA A 369 -21.35 2.10 17.55
CA ALA A 369 -22.20 1.69 18.67
C ALA A 369 -23.68 1.96 18.40
N LEU A 370 -24.03 2.82 17.44
CA LEU A 370 -25.42 3.12 17.05
C LEU A 370 -25.95 2.14 16.01
N ASP A 371 -25.10 1.64 15.11
CA ASP A 371 -25.48 0.74 14.00
C ASP A 371 -25.75 -0.73 14.42
N GLY A 372 -25.74 -1.04 15.72
CA GLY A 372 -25.82 -2.41 16.21
C GLY A 372 -27.23 -3.01 16.20
N GLU A 373 -27.39 -4.15 15.51
CA GLU A 373 -28.48 -5.11 15.76
C GLU A 373 -28.36 -5.66 17.19
N GLY A 374 -28.89 -4.96 18.20
CA GLY A 374 -29.25 -5.42 19.56
C GLY A 374 -28.26 -6.20 20.43
N ALA A 375 -27.11 -6.66 19.93
CA ALA A 375 -26.22 -7.60 20.62
C ALA A 375 -25.25 -6.89 21.58
N VAL A 376 -24.98 -5.61 21.31
CA VAL A 376 -24.24 -4.71 22.19
C VAL A 376 -24.95 -3.36 22.21
N VAL A 377 -24.88 -2.67 23.34
CA VAL A 377 -25.46 -1.36 23.56
C VAL A 377 -24.41 -0.43 24.14
N ARG A 378 -24.58 0.86 23.87
CA ARG A 378 -23.72 1.91 24.42
C ARG A 378 -23.99 2.08 25.92
N VAL A 379 -22.93 2.08 26.72
CA VAL A 379 -22.99 2.47 28.13
C VAL A 379 -23.11 3.99 28.20
N PRO A 380 -24.05 4.58 28.97
CA PRO A 380 -24.29 6.02 29.03
C PRO A 380 -23.23 6.76 29.87
N VAL A 381 -21.95 6.51 29.59
CA VAL A 381 -20.80 7.18 30.20
C VAL A 381 -20.01 7.87 29.10
N ALA A 382 -19.74 9.16 29.28
CA ALA A 382 -18.93 9.93 28.37
C ALA A 382 -17.45 9.55 28.51
N LEU A 383 -16.74 9.47 27.39
CA LEU A 383 -15.29 9.36 27.34
C LEU A 383 -14.69 10.67 26.79
N PRO A 384 -14.47 11.69 27.64
CA PRO A 384 -13.97 12.98 27.19
C PRO A 384 -12.55 12.83 26.59
N GLY A 385 -12.22 13.69 25.62
CA GLY A 385 -10.88 13.69 25.01
C GLY A 385 -10.60 12.53 24.05
N THR A 386 -11.58 11.67 23.77
CA THR A 386 -11.39 10.47 22.91
C THR A 386 -11.67 10.70 21.42
N THR A 387 -11.83 11.95 20.99
CA THR A 387 -12.09 12.27 19.59
C THR A 387 -10.87 12.00 18.73
N ARG A 388 -11.02 11.15 17.71
CA ARG A 388 -9.95 10.77 16.79
C ARG A 388 -10.23 11.30 15.40
N SER A 389 -9.18 11.70 14.70
CA SER A 389 -9.26 12.03 13.27
C SER A 389 -9.35 10.75 12.46
N ILE A 390 -10.45 10.55 11.74
CA ILE A 390 -10.66 9.42 10.85
C ILE A 390 -10.45 9.88 9.41
N GLY A 391 -9.75 9.08 8.62
CA GLY A 391 -9.50 9.42 7.24
C GLY A 391 -8.71 8.35 6.49
N PHE A 392 -7.91 8.78 5.54
CA PHE A 392 -7.04 7.89 4.78
C PHE A 392 -5.62 8.43 4.62
N ALA A 393 -4.68 7.51 4.39
CA ALA A 393 -3.27 7.77 4.19
C ALA A 393 -2.77 7.04 2.93
N PHE A 394 -2.04 7.73 2.06
CA PHE A 394 -1.46 7.16 0.84
C PHE A 394 -0.06 7.72 0.61
N ARG A 395 0.75 7.07 -0.23
CA ARG A 395 2.14 7.51 -0.48
C ARG A 395 2.18 8.92 -1.09
N ASP A 396 3.11 9.73 -0.63
CA ASP A 396 3.43 11.04 -1.21
C ASP A 396 4.37 10.89 -2.42
N ILE A 397 3.94 10.14 -3.44
CA ILE A 397 4.70 9.97 -4.68
C ILE A 397 3.80 10.20 -5.90
N GLY A 398 4.17 11.19 -6.72
CA GLY A 398 3.50 11.50 -7.97
C GLY A 398 2.00 11.80 -7.83
N GLU A 399 1.29 11.68 -8.95
CA GLU A 399 -0.17 11.76 -9.00
C GLU A 399 -0.76 10.36 -8.73
N PRO A 400 -1.80 10.23 -7.90
CA PRO A 400 -2.51 8.96 -7.76
C PRO A 400 -3.06 8.51 -9.12
N SER A 401 -3.09 7.20 -9.36
CA SER A 401 -3.68 6.63 -10.58
C SER A 401 -5.20 6.85 -10.60
N PRO A 402 -5.84 6.84 -11.80
CA PRO A 402 -7.29 7.04 -11.93
C PRO A 402 -8.14 6.12 -11.07
N ASP A 403 -7.78 4.83 -10.96
CA ASP A 403 -8.46 3.86 -10.10
C ASP A 403 -8.35 4.20 -8.61
N LEU A 404 -7.17 4.61 -8.15
CA LEU A 404 -6.94 5.07 -6.79
C LEU A 404 -7.70 6.39 -6.52
N LEU A 405 -7.69 7.34 -7.47
CA LEU A 405 -8.45 8.59 -7.34
C LEU A 405 -9.94 8.33 -7.16
N ALA A 406 -10.53 7.44 -7.96
CA ALA A 406 -11.93 7.06 -7.82
C ALA A 406 -12.25 6.52 -6.42
N VAL A 407 -11.35 5.70 -5.83
CA VAL A 407 -11.49 5.23 -4.45
C VAL A 407 -11.37 6.39 -3.45
N LEU A 408 -10.39 7.27 -3.60
CA LEU A 408 -10.20 8.41 -2.69
C LEU A 408 -11.39 9.38 -2.73
N ASP A 409 -11.97 9.62 -3.91
CA ASP A 409 -13.16 10.46 -4.08
C ASP A 409 -14.40 9.82 -3.46
N ALA A 410 -14.64 8.53 -3.70
CA ALA A 410 -15.74 7.82 -3.07
C ALA A 410 -15.63 7.79 -1.54
N LEU A 411 -14.43 7.72 -0.98
CA LEU A 411 -14.20 7.84 0.47
C LEU A 411 -14.59 9.22 1.00
N ARG A 412 -14.29 10.30 0.26
CA ARG A 412 -14.67 11.67 0.63
C ARG A 412 -16.18 11.86 0.58
N GLU A 413 -16.83 11.35 -0.46
CA GLU A 413 -18.28 11.44 -0.63
C GLU A 413 -19.02 10.67 0.47
N ALA A 414 -18.65 9.41 0.72
CA ALA A 414 -19.26 8.59 1.76
C ALA A 414 -19.10 9.20 3.16
N ALA A 415 -17.93 9.77 3.46
CA ALA A 415 -17.71 10.47 4.72
C ALA A 415 -18.54 11.76 4.85
N SER A 416 -18.70 12.51 3.77
CA SER A 416 -19.48 13.75 3.76
C SER A 416 -20.96 13.48 3.96
N ALA A 417 -21.50 12.41 3.35
CA ALA A 417 -22.88 11.98 3.54
C ALA A 417 -23.18 11.65 5.02
N ARG A 418 -22.20 11.13 5.76
CA ARG A 418 -22.33 10.85 7.21
C ARG A 418 -22.38 12.13 8.04
N ALA A 419 -21.60 13.16 7.70
CA ALA A 419 -21.60 14.42 8.44
C ALA A 419 -22.97 15.14 8.42
N LEU A 420 -23.86 14.75 7.50
CA LEU A 420 -25.21 15.28 7.34
C LEU A 420 -26.26 14.49 8.14
N THR A 421 -25.89 13.37 8.75
CA THR A 421 -26.81 12.53 9.55
C THR A 421 -26.54 12.78 11.05
N PRO A 422 -27.50 13.38 11.79
CA PRO A 422 -27.30 13.85 13.16
C PRO A 422 -27.08 12.76 14.21
#